data_AF-A0A1T3NVY0-F1
#
_entry.id   AF-A0A1T3NVY0-F1
#
_cell.length_a   1.000
_cell.length_b   1.000
_cell.length_c   1.000
_cell.angle_alpha   90.00
_cell.angle_beta   90.00
_cell.angle_gamma   90.00
#
_symmetry.space_group_name_H-M   'P 1'
#
loop_
_entity.id
_entity.type
_entity.pdbx_description
1 polymer ?
#
loop_
_entity_poly.entity_id
_entity_poly.type
_entity_poly.pdbx_seq_one_letter_code
_entity_poly.pdbx_strand_id
1 'polypeptide(L)'
;MHGGGATVVRRPCRSAASIRAIDRLGDIHPTHREIPMKLRTLLAMAVAGVALAASGAAPAVAASAAPRSAAANCYVDSNGTLHCGNGASDLRSEPFFWAPVVSRLTTTYSYFSCWTEGDPHSGGNNIWYYTDGDDGGHGFLPAQRVLTPQDPMPGMYHC
;
A
#
# COMPACT_ATOMS: atom_id res chain seq x y z
N MET A 1 -36.86 -25.10 36.70
CA MET A 1 -35.45 -24.66 36.73
C MET A 1 -35.18 -23.99 35.39
N HIS A 2 -35.62 -22.74 35.17
CA HIS A 2 -34.94 -21.47 35.49
C HIS A 2 -33.52 -21.35 34.90
N GLY A 3 -33.38 -20.46 33.91
CA GLY A 3 -32.14 -19.99 33.31
C GLY A 3 -32.40 -19.69 31.83
N GLY A 4 -32.49 -18.47 31.33
CA GLY A 4 -31.97 -17.19 31.80
C GLY A 4 -31.46 -16.47 30.55
N GLY A 5 -32.40 -16.07 29.66
CA GLY A 5 -32.08 -15.43 28.39
C GLY A 5 -31.58 -14.00 28.61
N ALA A 6 -30.29 -13.77 28.39
CA ALA A 6 -29.71 -12.44 28.42
C ALA A 6 -30.04 -11.68 27.13
N THR A 7 -31.13 -10.90 27.18
CA THR A 7 -31.46 -9.91 26.16
C THR A 7 -30.43 -8.78 26.21
N VAL A 8 -29.51 -8.73 25.23
CA VAL A 8 -28.61 -7.59 25.04
C VAL A 8 -29.44 -6.42 24.50
N VAL A 9 -29.85 -5.54 25.41
CA VAL A 9 -30.48 -4.26 25.09
C VAL A 9 -29.42 -3.33 24.50
N ARG A 10 -29.43 -3.19 23.17
CA ARG A 10 -28.63 -2.19 22.44
C ARG A 10 -29.04 -0.79 22.90
N ARG A 11 -28.12 -0.08 23.55
CA ARG A 11 -28.32 1.34 23.90
C ARG A 11 -28.24 2.20 22.64
N PRO A 12 -29.20 3.12 22.40
CA PRO A 12 -29.10 4.08 21.32
C PRO A 12 -28.08 5.17 21.69
N CYS A 13 -27.02 5.32 20.89
CA CYS A 13 -26.19 6.51 20.91
C CYS A 13 -27.01 7.69 20.38
N ARG A 14 -27.63 8.45 21.28
CA ARG A 14 -28.07 9.83 21.03
C ARG A 14 -27.01 10.77 21.60
N SER A 15 -26.31 11.49 20.74
CA SER A 15 -26.05 12.91 20.97
C SER A 15 -25.76 13.61 19.66
N ALA A 16 -26.63 14.57 19.40
CA ALA A 16 -26.59 15.49 18.30
C ALA A 16 -25.50 16.56 18.55
N ALA A 17 -24.71 16.85 17.53
CA ALA A 17 -24.02 18.12 17.41
C ALA A 17 -24.34 18.68 16.02
N SER A 18 -25.34 19.56 15.98
CA SER A 18 -25.67 20.39 14.82
C SER A 18 -24.72 21.59 14.82
N ILE A 19 -23.82 21.66 13.85
CA ILE A 19 -23.01 22.86 13.59
C ILE A 19 -23.45 23.43 12.24
N ARG A 20 -24.18 24.55 12.32
CA ARG A 20 -24.44 25.49 11.22
C ARG A 20 -23.09 26.09 10.77
N ALA A 21 -22.74 25.94 9.49
CA ALA A 21 -22.96 26.91 8.42
C ALA A 21 -21.76 27.87 8.18
N ILE A 22 -21.05 27.60 7.06
CA ILE A 22 -20.59 28.54 5.99
C ILE A 22 -20.36 30.01 6.38
N ASP A 23 -19.12 30.48 6.26
CA ASP A 23 -18.65 31.39 5.20
C ASP A 23 -17.29 32.00 5.59
N ARG A 24 -16.25 31.78 4.77
CA ARG A 24 -15.29 32.83 4.38
C ARG A 24 -14.31 32.28 3.36
N LEU A 25 -14.43 32.85 2.15
CA LEU A 25 -13.47 32.79 1.05
C LEU A 25 -12.05 33.12 1.54
N GLY A 26 -11.12 32.23 1.22
CA GLY A 26 -9.70 32.50 1.18
C GLY A 26 -9.17 32.11 -0.19
N ASP A 27 -9.07 33.10 -1.07
CA ASP A 27 -8.38 33.04 -2.37
C ASP A 27 -6.98 32.44 -2.23
N ILE A 28 -6.74 31.29 -2.88
CA ILE A 28 -5.38 30.83 -3.19
C ILE A 28 -5.18 31.03 -4.69
N HIS A 29 -4.46 32.11 -5.01
CA HIS A 29 -3.87 32.33 -6.34
C HIS A 29 -2.94 31.16 -6.70
N PRO A 30 -3.13 30.51 -7.87
CA PRO A 30 -2.12 29.65 -8.46
C PRO A 30 -1.14 30.51 -9.27
N THR A 31 0.07 30.71 -8.78
CA THR A 31 1.17 31.21 -9.61
C THR A 31 1.70 30.05 -10.45
N HIS A 32 1.13 29.90 -11.64
CA HIS A 32 1.72 29.21 -12.78
C HIS A 32 3.15 29.74 -13.01
N ARG A 33 4.15 28.93 -12.64
CA ARG A 33 5.55 29.17 -13.03
C ARG A 33 5.80 28.44 -14.35
N GLU A 34 5.18 28.97 -15.40
CA GLU A 34 5.45 28.61 -16.78
C GLU A 34 6.92 28.94 -17.09
N ILE A 35 7.69 27.91 -17.45
CA ILE A 35 9.04 28.08 -17.96
C ILE A 35 8.90 28.44 -19.44
N PRO A 36 9.22 29.68 -19.89
CA PRO A 36 9.08 30.04 -21.29
C PRO A 36 10.13 29.30 -22.12
N MET A 37 9.64 28.45 -23.03
CA MET A 37 10.34 27.89 -24.18
C MET A 37 10.87 29.04 -25.05
N LYS A 38 12.06 29.55 -24.74
CA LYS A 38 12.81 30.44 -25.63
C LYS A 38 13.55 29.59 -26.65
N LEU A 39 12.85 29.38 -27.76
CA LEU A 39 13.38 29.08 -29.08
C LEU A 39 14.68 29.87 -29.32
N ARG A 40 15.81 29.17 -29.33
CA ARG A 40 17.09 29.70 -29.79
C ARG A 40 17.56 28.83 -30.94
N THR A 41 17.10 29.22 -32.13
CA THR A 41 17.64 28.79 -33.41
C THR A 41 19.08 29.30 -33.53
N LEU A 42 20.04 28.40 -33.62
CA LEU A 42 21.32 28.65 -34.29
C LEU A 42 21.65 27.42 -35.14
N LEU A 43 21.53 27.59 -36.46
CA LEU A 43 22.15 26.72 -37.46
C LEU A 43 23.67 26.97 -37.45
N ALA A 44 24.46 25.90 -37.48
CA ALA A 44 25.80 25.91 -38.05
C ALA A 44 26.14 24.51 -38.59
N MET A 45 26.77 24.47 -39.75
CA MET A 45 26.88 23.35 -40.67
C MET A 45 27.98 22.32 -40.32
N ALA A 46 27.67 21.08 -40.73
CA ALA A 46 28.49 20.02 -41.34
C ALA A 46 29.98 19.84 -40.98
N VAL A 47 30.31 18.65 -40.47
CA VAL A 47 31.53 17.91 -40.83
C VAL A 47 31.18 16.43 -41.01
N ALA A 48 31.56 15.86 -42.15
CA ALA A 48 31.43 14.46 -42.48
C ALA A 48 32.48 13.60 -41.77
N GLY A 49 32.14 12.36 -41.39
CA GLY A 49 33.13 11.29 -41.27
C GLY A 49 32.96 10.29 -40.13
N VAL A 50 33.01 9.01 -40.52
CA VAL A 50 33.48 7.80 -39.80
C VAL A 50 32.45 6.95 -39.02
N ALA A 51 31.99 5.89 -39.73
CA ALA A 51 31.94 4.46 -39.40
C ALA A 51 31.55 3.93 -37.98
N LEU A 52 30.58 3.00 -38.02
CA LEU A 52 30.33 1.80 -37.20
C LEU A 52 30.72 1.79 -35.71
N ALA A 53 29.72 1.66 -34.82
CA ALA A 53 29.85 0.90 -33.58
C ALA A 53 28.51 0.33 -33.07
N ALA A 54 28.48 -1.01 -33.03
CA ALA A 54 27.70 -1.95 -32.23
C ALA A 54 26.44 -1.49 -31.46
N SER A 55 25.33 -2.17 -31.77
CA SER A 55 24.16 -2.33 -30.91
C SER A 55 24.55 -3.04 -29.60
N GLY A 56 24.83 -2.26 -28.56
CA GLY A 56 24.95 -2.74 -27.19
C GLY A 56 23.57 -2.86 -26.54
N ALA A 57 23.04 -4.08 -26.48
CA ALA A 57 21.96 -4.40 -25.55
C ALA A 57 22.51 -4.29 -24.12
N ALA A 58 22.16 -3.23 -23.40
CA ALA A 58 22.49 -3.13 -21.99
C ALA A 58 21.67 -4.17 -21.21
N PRO A 59 22.28 -4.94 -20.29
CA PRO A 59 21.54 -5.84 -19.42
C PRO A 59 20.65 -4.99 -18.50
N ALA A 60 19.37 -5.32 -18.44
CA ALA A 60 18.47 -4.80 -17.41
C ALA A 60 18.97 -5.31 -16.05
N VAL A 61 19.69 -4.45 -15.33
CA VAL A 61 20.03 -4.67 -13.93
C VAL A 61 18.73 -4.70 -13.15
N ALA A 62 18.32 -5.88 -12.69
CA ALA A 62 17.26 -6.03 -11.72
C ALA A 62 17.64 -5.22 -10.49
N ALA A 63 16.86 -4.17 -10.19
CA ALA A 63 17.03 -3.39 -8.99
C ALA A 63 16.81 -4.31 -7.79
N SER A 64 17.88 -4.63 -7.07
CA SER A 64 17.79 -5.29 -5.77
C SER A 64 17.05 -4.35 -4.83
N ALA A 65 15.84 -4.73 -4.41
CA ALA A 65 15.11 -4.01 -3.39
C ALA A 65 15.99 -3.92 -2.13
N ALA A 66 16.21 -2.69 -1.63
CA ALA A 66 16.97 -2.49 -0.41
C ALA A 66 16.35 -3.30 0.74
N PRO A 67 17.16 -3.94 1.61
CA PRO A 67 16.64 -4.68 2.74
C PRO A 67 15.83 -3.73 3.62
N ARG A 68 14.54 -4.06 3.81
CA ARG A 68 13.61 -3.30 4.63
C ARG A 68 13.95 -3.61 6.08
N SER A 69 14.67 -2.71 6.76
CA SER A 69 15.03 -2.87 8.17
C SER A 69 13.79 -2.84 9.07
N ALA A 70 13.19 -4.00 9.31
CA ALA A 70 12.68 -4.52 10.59
C ALA A 70 12.09 -5.93 10.41
N ALA A 71 12.84 -6.86 9.80
CA ALA A 71 12.45 -8.27 9.68
C ALA A 71 12.55 -9.07 11.00
N ALA A 72 12.98 -8.43 12.09
CA ALA A 72 13.57 -9.12 13.25
C ALA A 72 12.63 -10.10 13.99
N ASN A 73 11.33 -10.11 13.71
CA ASN A 73 10.36 -10.98 14.40
C ASN A 73 9.34 -11.66 13.47
N CYS A 74 9.60 -11.74 12.16
CA CYS A 74 8.62 -12.35 11.25
C CYS A 74 8.73 -13.87 11.23
N TYR A 75 7.67 -14.59 11.56
CA TYR A 75 7.62 -16.05 11.52
C TYR A 75 6.23 -16.57 11.14
N VAL A 76 6.17 -17.77 10.57
CA VAL A 76 4.92 -18.48 10.30
C VAL A 76 4.75 -19.56 11.37
N ASP A 77 3.59 -19.59 12.02
CA ASP A 77 3.29 -20.61 13.02
C ASP A 77 2.87 -21.95 12.40
N SER A 78 2.60 -22.94 13.24
CA SER A 78 2.15 -24.27 12.79
C SER A 78 0.81 -24.27 12.05
N ASN A 79 0.04 -23.19 12.14
CA ASN A 79 -1.23 -23.00 11.45
C ASN A 79 -1.06 -22.24 10.13
N GLY A 80 0.17 -22.00 9.66
CA GLY A 80 0.40 -21.22 8.43
C GLY A 80 0.07 -19.73 8.56
N THR A 81 -0.14 -19.23 9.79
CA THR A 81 -0.41 -17.81 10.04
C THR A 81 0.92 -17.09 10.19
N LEU A 82 1.08 -15.98 9.47
CA LEU A 82 2.27 -15.12 9.59
C LEU A 82 2.10 -14.13 10.74
N HIS A 83 3.11 -14.06 11.59
CA HIS A 83 3.26 -13.08 12.65
C HIS A 83 4.39 -12.15 12.22
N CYS A 84 4.12 -10.86 11.98
CA CYS A 84 5.15 -9.96 11.44
C CYS A 84 4.85 -8.50 11.75
N GLY A 85 5.89 -7.67 11.73
CA GLY A 85 5.74 -6.23 11.82
C GLY A 85 5.07 -5.65 10.56
N ASN A 86 4.38 -4.54 10.72
CA ASN A 86 3.70 -3.84 9.63
C ASN A 86 3.68 -2.32 9.85
N GLY A 87 3.46 -1.58 8.77
CA GLY A 87 3.12 -0.17 8.83
C GLY A 87 1.61 0.05 8.91
N ALA A 88 1.20 1.26 9.29
CA ALA A 88 -0.19 1.66 9.18
C ALA A 88 -0.67 1.58 7.71
N SER A 89 -1.85 1.02 7.50
CA SER A 89 -2.44 0.81 6.17
C SER A 89 -3.95 0.74 6.23
N ASP A 90 -4.62 1.14 5.15
CA ASP A 90 -6.00 0.77 4.90
C ASP A 90 -6.05 -0.70 4.45
N LEU A 91 -7.07 -1.45 4.89
CA LEU A 91 -7.38 -2.80 4.45
C LEU A 91 -8.49 -2.75 3.41
N ARG A 92 -8.30 -3.48 2.31
CA ARG A 92 -9.16 -3.51 1.13
C ARG A 92 -10.01 -4.78 1.13
N SER A 93 -11.23 -4.72 0.59
CA SER A 93 -12.06 -5.93 0.45
C SER A 93 -11.47 -6.98 -0.49
N GLU A 94 -10.66 -6.55 -1.47
CA GLU A 94 -10.05 -7.35 -2.51
C GLU A 94 -8.60 -6.86 -2.77
N PRO A 95 -7.70 -7.67 -3.35
CA PRO A 95 -6.27 -7.37 -3.45
C PRO A 95 -5.94 -6.39 -4.60
N PHE A 96 -6.68 -5.28 -4.70
CA PHE A 96 -6.45 -4.23 -5.70
C PHE A 96 -6.72 -2.82 -5.15
N PHE A 97 -6.06 -1.80 -5.70
CA PHE A 97 -6.02 -0.45 -5.10
C PHE A 97 -7.31 0.36 -5.20
N TRP A 98 -8.28 -0.11 -5.97
CA TRP A 98 -9.59 0.54 -6.14
C TRP A 98 -10.71 -0.20 -5.40
N ALA A 99 -10.39 -1.31 -4.72
CA ALA A 99 -11.32 -2.03 -3.87
C ALA A 99 -11.73 -1.14 -2.68
N PRO A 100 -12.99 -1.24 -2.21
CA PRO A 100 -13.44 -0.56 -1.00
C PRO A 100 -12.50 -0.77 0.19
N VAL A 101 -12.24 0.29 0.94
CA VAL A 101 -11.58 0.18 2.25
C VAL A 101 -12.60 -0.32 3.26
N VAL A 102 -12.29 -1.45 3.89
CA VAL A 102 -13.20 -2.17 4.81
C VAL A 102 -12.76 -2.11 6.26
N SER A 103 -11.50 -1.77 6.51
CA SER A 103 -10.91 -1.74 7.84
C SER A 103 -9.56 -1.01 7.78
N ARG A 104 -8.93 -0.80 8.94
CA ARG A 104 -7.64 -0.12 9.04
C ARG A 104 -6.70 -0.82 10.01
N LEU A 105 -5.43 -0.83 9.64
CA LEU A 105 -4.32 -1.30 10.43
C LEU A 105 -3.55 -0.08 10.97
N THR A 106 -3.41 -0.02 12.29
CA THR A 106 -2.80 1.07 13.06
C THR A 106 -1.71 0.57 14.01
N THR A 107 -1.81 -0.69 14.45
CA THR A 107 -0.76 -1.42 15.16
C THR A 107 0.46 -1.64 14.26
N THR A 108 1.61 -1.88 14.89
CA THR A 108 2.89 -2.10 14.20
C THR A 108 3.27 -3.58 14.09
N TYR A 109 2.41 -4.47 14.60
CA TYR A 109 2.60 -5.91 14.56
C TYR A 109 1.23 -6.59 14.48
N SER A 110 1.07 -7.49 13.52
CA SER A 110 -0.21 -8.13 13.23
C SER A 110 -0.03 -9.58 12.78
N TYR A 111 -1.16 -10.28 12.67
CA TYR A 111 -1.24 -11.68 12.25
C TYR A 111 -1.93 -11.74 10.88
N PHE A 112 -1.35 -12.46 9.94
CA PHE A 112 -1.85 -12.55 8.56
C PHE A 112 -2.22 -13.99 8.26
N SER A 113 -3.47 -14.23 7.88
CA SER A 113 -4.03 -15.60 7.78
C SER A 113 -3.65 -16.29 6.47
N CYS A 114 -3.52 -15.54 5.38
CA CYS A 114 -3.14 -16.05 4.07
C CYS A 114 -2.56 -14.92 3.19
N TRP A 115 -2.01 -15.31 2.05
CA TRP A 115 -1.55 -14.40 1.00
C TRP A 115 -2.23 -14.73 -0.32
N THR A 116 -2.32 -13.77 -1.23
CA THR A 116 -2.82 -13.97 -2.59
C THR A 116 -2.13 -13.03 -3.57
N GLU A 117 -2.34 -13.24 -4.86
CA GLU A 117 -1.89 -12.32 -5.91
C GLU A 117 -2.93 -11.21 -6.17
N GLY A 118 -2.46 -10.02 -6.52
CA GLY A 118 -3.30 -8.85 -6.75
C GLY A 118 -2.68 -7.79 -7.65
N ASP A 119 -3.05 -6.53 -7.44
CA ASP A 119 -2.44 -5.40 -8.16
C ASP A 119 -0.95 -5.28 -7.83
N PRO A 120 -0.08 -4.99 -8.83
CA PRO A 120 1.30 -4.63 -8.59
C PRO A 120 1.42 -3.36 -7.73
N HIS A 121 2.39 -3.34 -6.83
CA HIS A 121 2.60 -2.22 -5.92
C HIS A 121 4.07 -1.82 -5.80
N SER A 122 4.39 -0.70 -5.13
CA SER A 122 5.76 -0.17 -5.04
C SER A 122 6.76 -1.05 -4.28
N GLY A 123 6.28 -2.12 -3.62
CA GLY A 123 7.11 -3.25 -3.16
C GLY A 123 7.76 -4.08 -4.27
N GLY A 124 7.40 -3.91 -5.54
CA GLY A 124 8.04 -4.62 -6.67
C GLY A 124 7.52 -6.04 -6.93
N ASN A 125 6.44 -6.43 -6.26
CA ASN A 125 5.70 -7.67 -6.49
C ASN A 125 4.19 -7.37 -6.52
N ASN A 126 3.37 -8.42 -6.63
CA ASN A 126 1.91 -8.39 -6.67
C ASN A 126 1.30 -9.18 -5.50
N ILE A 127 2.01 -9.33 -4.38
CA ILE A 127 1.57 -10.14 -3.24
C ILE A 127 0.77 -9.27 -2.26
N TRP A 128 -0.38 -9.78 -1.84
CA TRP A 128 -1.24 -9.13 -0.85
C TRP A 128 -1.47 -10.08 0.32
N TYR A 129 -1.45 -9.56 1.54
CA TYR A 129 -1.71 -10.33 2.76
C TYR A 129 -3.10 -10.01 3.29
N TYR A 130 -3.79 -11.03 3.81
CA TYR A 130 -5.08 -10.88 4.48
C TYR A 130 -4.91 -10.85 5.99
N THR A 131 -5.54 -9.90 6.67
CA THR A 131 -5.44 -9.71 8.12
C THR A 131 -6.73 -9.13 8.70
N ASP A 132 -6.86 -9.24 10.02
CA ASP A 132 -7.85 -8.49 10.79
C ASP A 132 -7.31 -7.08 11.07
N GLY A 133 -8.14 -6.07 10.89
CA GLY A 133 -7.78 -4.71 11.27
C GLY A 133 -8.15 -4.38 12.71
N ASP A 134 -7.59 -3.28 13.21
CA ASP A 134 -7.72 -2.91 14.62
C ASP A 134 -9.10 -2.34 14.97
N ASP A 135 -9.91 -2.01 13.97
CA ASP A 135 -11.30 -1.53 14.11
C ASP A 135 -12.35 -2.65 14.02
N GLY A 136 -11.91 -3.92 13.92
CA GLY A 136 -12.77 -5.11 13.93
C GLY A 136 -13.25 -5.58 12.56
N GLY A 137 -12.82 -4.95 11.48
CA GLY A 137 -12.97 -5.49 10.12
C GLY A 137 -11.77 -6.35 9.72
N HIS A 138 -11.74 -6.78 8.46
CA HIS A 138 -10.67 -7.59 7.88
C HIS A 138 -10.52 -7.31 6.40
N GLY A 139 -9.34 -7.53 5.85
CA GLY A 139 -9.11 -7.33 4.43
C GLY A 139 -7.65 -7.48 4.01
N PHE A 140 -7.40 -7.09 2.77
CA PHE A 140 -6.12 -7.22 2.11
C PHE A 140 -5.31 -5.92 2.18
N LEU A 141 -4.00 -6.06 2.32
CA LEU A 141 -3.03 -4.97 2.20
C LEU A 141 -1.83 -5.42 1.36
N PRO A 142 -1.19 -4.52 0.60
CA PRO A 142 -0.07 -4.88 -0.26
C PRO A 142 1.15 -5.25 0.58
N ALA A 143 1.93 -6.23 0.13
CA ALA A 143 3.07 -6.76 0.86
C ALA A 143 4.11 -5.70 1.27
N GLN A 144 4.23 -4.60 0.51
CA GLN A 144 5.07 -3.44 0.88
C GLN A 144 4.77 -2.83 2.26
N ARG A 145 3.58 -3.09 2.82
CA ARG A 145 3.15 -2.63 4.15
C ARG A 145 3.44 -3.65 5.26
N VAL A 146 3.75 -4.89 4.89
CA VAL A 146 4.19 -5.94 5.80
C VAL A 146 5.72 -5.98 5.74
N LEU A 147 6.38 -6.10 6.89
CA LEU A 147 7.84 -6.02 7.00
C LEU A 147 8.49 -7.41 6.85
N THR A 148 7.92 -8.22 5.96
CA THR A 148 8.42 -9.53 5.57
C THR A 148 9.78 -9.40 4.88
N PRO A 149 10.71 -10.35 5.11
CA PRO A 149 12.01 -10.36 4.42
C PRO A 149 11.89 -10.83 2.96
N GLN A 150 10.82 -11.56 2.63
CA GLN A 150 10.51 -12.09 1.31
C GLN A 150 9.00 -12.26 1.16
N ASP A 151 8.51 -12.14 -0.06
CA ASP A 151 7.09 -12.30 -0.39
C ASP A 151 6.92 -13.30 -1.56
N PRO A 152 5.94 -14.21 -1.49
CA PRO A 152 5.15 -14.52 -0.30
C PRO A 152 6.02 -15.14 0.80
N MET A 153 5.63 -14.97 2.07
CA MET A 153 6.35 -15.60 3.18
C MET A 153 6.21 -17.14 3.10
N PRO A 154 7.32 -17.91 3.07
CA PRO A 154 7.25 -19.36 2.99
C PRO A 154 6.53 -19.98 4.19
N GLY A 155 5.69 -20.98 3.90
CA GLY A 155 4.89 -21.69 4.89
C GLY A 155 3.51 -21.10 5.13
N MET A 156 3.20 -19.90 4.60
CA MET A 156 1.83 -19.39 4.63
C MET A 156 0.93 -20.06 3.58
N TYR A 157 -0.37 -20.12 3.88
CA TYR A 157 -1.38 -20.56 2.91
C TYR A 157 -1.69 -19.49 1.87
N HIS A 158 -1.98 -19.96 0.65
CA HIS A 158 -2.61 -19.15 -0.38
C HIS A 158 -4.11 -19.03 -0.09
N CYS A 159 -4.66 -17.81 -0.19
CA CYS A 159 -6.08 -17.60 -0.40
C CYS A 159 -6.34 -17.88 -1.89
#